data_AF-A0AAF3J4F1-F1
#
_entry.id   AF-A0AAF3J4F1-F1
#
_cell.length_a   1.000
_cell.length_b   1.000
_cell.length_c   1.000
_cell.angle_alpha   90.00
_cell.angle_beta   90.00
_cell.angle_gamma   90.00
#
_symmetry.space_group_name_H-M   'P 1'
#
loop_
_entity.id
_entity.type
_entity.pdbx_description
1 polymer ?
#
loop_
_entity_poly.entity_id
_entity_poly.type
_entity_poly.pdbx_seq_one_letter_code
_entity_poly.pdbx_strand_id
1 'polypeptide(L)'
;MSLSRFLANFFILTLFIQLTLADSTVDACKVCSFVLGGAIDHYQGNFMDEDDMRQQLSDLCTRLGNIDGAEVHQACDSLVQANIDQIYADLTKGMSAIDTCINIQLCKSPQPRVRSVNNRLIETAKTQ
;
A
#
# COMPACT_ATOMS: atom_id res chain seq x y z
N MET A 1 22.79 -21.33 47.65
CA MET A 1 21.75 -20.32 47.36
C MET A 1 21.55 -20.32 45.86
N SER A 2 20.46 -20.94 45.40
CA SER A 2 20.45 -21.70 44.14
C SER A 2 20.32 -20.84 42.88
N LEU A 3 21.24 -21.12 41.94
CA LEU A 3 21.35 -20.68 40.54
C LEU A 3 20.01 -20.73 39.76
N SER A 4 19.07 -21.58 40.20
CA SER A 4 17.72 -21.72 39.66
C SER A 4 16.85 -20.46 39.77
N ARG A 5 17.11 -19.57 40.75
CA ARG A 5 16.37 -18.30 40.89
C ARG A 5 16.80 -17.23 39.89
N PHE A 6 18.07 -17.26 39.46
CA PHE A 6 18.59 -16.32 38.47
C PHE A 6 18.09 -16.64 37.06
N LEU A 7 17.99 -17.93 36.71
CA LEU A 7 17.49 -18.37 35.41
C LEU A 7 16.01 -18.03 35.21
N ALA A 8 15.19 -18.12 36.27
CA ALA A 8 13.77 -17.75 36.21
C ALA A 8 13.57 -16.24 35.94
N ASN A 9 14.35 -15.37 36.60
CA ASN A 9 14.29 -13.93 36.35
C ASN A 9 14.82 -13.54 34.96
N PHE A 10 15.83 -14.25 34.45
CA PHE A 10 16.35 -14.04 33.10
C PHE A 10 15.33 -14.45 32.02
N PHE A 11 14.66 -15.60 32.22
CA PHE A 11 13.58 -16.05 31.32
C PHE A 11 12.40 -15.09 31.29
N ILE A 12 12.00 -14.55 32.44
CA ILE A 12 10.93 -13.54 32.53
C ILE A 12 11.35 -12.26 31.80
N LEU A 13 12.58 -11.78 32.01
CA LEU A 13 13.11 -10.60 31.32
C LEU A 13 13.18 -10.78 29.80
N THR A 14 13.57 -11.96 29.31
CA THR A 14 13.60 -12.23 27.85
C THR A 14 12.22 -12.37 27.22
N LEU A 15 11.19 -12.76 27.99
CA LEU A 15 9.82 -12.86 27.48
C LEU A 15 9.21 -11.47 27.23
N PHE A 16 9.58 -10.46 28.03
CA PHE A 16 9.11 -9.07 27.88
C PHE A 16 9.73 -8.34 26.68
N ILE A 17 10.92 -8.75 26.22
CA ILE A 17 11.62 -8.09 25.09
C ILE A 17 10.94 -8.37 23.73
N GLN A 18 10.15 -9.44 23.62
CA GLN A 18 9.47 -9.82 22.38
C GLN A 18 8.17 -9.02 22.12
N LEU A 19 7.73 -8.17 23.05
CA LEU A 19 6.42 -7.51 23.00
C LEU A 19 6.43 -6.09 22.40
N THR A 20 7.51 -5.69 21.72
CA THR A 20 7.59 -4.40 21.02
C THR A 20 7.67 -4.62 19.50
N LEU A 21 6.60 -5.13 18.89
CA LEU A 21 6.44 -5.17 17.44
C LEU A 21 5.08 -4.58 17.06
N ALA A 22 5.09 -3.32 16.63
CA ALA A 22 4.10 -2.63 15.78
C ALA A 22 4.41 -1.13 15.87
N ASP A 23 4.58 -0.33 14.82
CA ASP A 23 3.99 -0.39 13.49
C ASP A 23 4.85 0.47 12.55
N SER A 24 5.62 -0.17 11.67
CA SER A 24 6.06 0.44 10.42
C SER A 24 5.52 -0.40 9.28
N THR A 25 4.21 -0.68 9.30
CA THR A 25 3.58 -1.37 8.18
C THR A 25 3.65 -0.46 6.96
N VAL A 26 4.49 -0.85 5.99
CA VAL A 26 4.54 -0.20 4.69
C VAL A 26 3.14 -0.28 4.07
N ASP A 27 2.52 0.87 3.88
CA ASP A 27 1.17 0.96 3.32
C ASP A 27 1.24 0.68 1.82
N ALA A 28 0.90 -0.56 1.44
CA ALA A 28 0.96 -1.04 0.07
C ALA A 28 0.12 -0.19 -0.90
N CYS A 29 -1.01 0.38 -0.44
CA CYS A 29 -1.85 1.25 -1.28
C CYS A 29 -1.13 2.56 -1.60
N LYS A 30 -0.45 3.16 -0.62
CA LYS A 30 0.33 4.38 -0.82
C LYS A 30 1.52 4.13 -1.73
N VAL A 31 2.27 3.05 -1.50
CA VAL A 31 3.42 2.68 -2.36
C VAL A 31 2.94 2.48 -3.80
N CYS A 32 1.86 1.71 -4.00
CA CYS A 32 1.26 1.49 -5.30
C CYS A 32 0.92 2.81 -6.00
N SER A 33 0.11 3.64 -5.34
CA SER A 33 -0.42 4.87 -5.93
C SER A 33 0.69 5.86 -6.26
N PHE A 34 1.71 5.93 -5.40
CA PHE A 34 2.86 6.81 -5.60
C PHE A 34 3.70 6.37 -6.80
N VAL A 35 4.05 5.09 -6.87
CA VAL A 35 4.96 4.56 -7.91
C VAL A 35 4.29 4.59 -9.27
N LEU A 36 3.03 4.17 -9.37
CA LEU A 36 2.28 4.23 -10.62
C LEU A 36 1.99 5.67 -11.05
N GLY A 37 1.65 6.55 -10.10
CA GLY A 37 1.48 7.99 -10.38
C GLY A 37 2.77 8.61 -10.92
N GLY A 38 3.89 8.33 -10.27
CA GLY A 38 5.21 8.77 -10.72
C GLY A 38 5.56 8.25 -12.12
N ALA A 39 5.20 7.01 -12.45
CA ALA A 39 5.41 6.46 -13.79
C ALA A 39 4.54 7.17 -14.84
N ILE A 40 3.24 7.34 -14.58
CA ILE A 40 2.34 8.06 -15.48
C ILE A 40 2.83 9.48 -15.74
N ASP A 41 3.23 10.19 -14.68
CA ASP A 41 3.70 11.57 -14.78
C ASP A 41 5.05 11.68 -15.50
N HIS A 42 6.00 10.79 -15.18
CA HIS A 42 7.36 10.82 -15.73
C HIS A 42 7.40 10.40 -17.20
N TYR A 43 6.64 9.38 -17.57
CA TYR A 43 6.64 8.82 -18.93
C TYR A 43 5.45 9.31 -19.77
N GLN A 44 4.60 10.19 -19.23
CA GLN A 44 3.41 10.75 -19.90
C GLN A 44 2.43 9.67 -20.39
N GLY A 45 2.41 8.52 -19.74
CA GLY A 45 1.64 7.35 -20.16
C GLY A 45 2.16 6.64 -21.42
N ASN A 46 3.35 6.99 -21.93
CA ASN A 46 3.96 6.32 -23.07
C ASN A 46 4.79 5.12 -22.62
N PHE A 47 4.17 3.95 -22.61
CA PHE A 47 4.85 2.68 -22.33
C PHE A 47 5.04 1.92 -23.65
N MET A 48 6.29 1.61 -24.02
CA MET A 48 6.60 0.98 -25.31
C MET A 48 6.21 -0.50 -25.32
N ASP A 49 6.56 -1.21 -24.26
CA ASP A 49 6.19 -2.59 -23.98
C ASP A 49 6.22 -2.86 -22.45
N GLU A 50 5.84 -4.08 -22.06
CA GLU A 50 5.75 -4.47 -20.65
C GLU A 50 7.11 -4.53 -19.95
N ASP A 51 8.16 -4.94 -20.66
CA ASP A 51 9.51 -5.07 -20.09
C ASP A 51 10.13 -3.70 -19.83
N ASP A 52 9.91 -2.74 -20.74
CA ASP A 52 10.26 -1.33 -20.54
C ASP A 52 9.52 -0.76 -19.33
N MET A 53 8.20 -0.97 -19.22
CA MET A 53 7.42 -0.54 -18.05
C MET A 53 7.96 -1.15 -16.74
N ARG A 54 8.29 -2.45 -16.76
CA ARG A 54 8.85 -3.16 -15.59
C ARG A 54 10.15 -2.51 -15.13
N GLN A 55 11.06 -2.22 -16.05
CA GLN A 55 12.33 -1.58 -15.74
C GLN A 55 12.11 -0.18 -15.16
N GLN A 56 11.24 0.60 -15.79
CA GLN A 56 10.91 1.96 -15.35
C GLN A 56 10.31 2.00 -13.94
N LEU A 57 9.41 1.07 -13.63
CA LEU A 57 8.82 0.94 -12.30
C LEU A 57 9.86 0.49 -11.26
N SER A 58 10.77 -0.43 -11.61
CA SER A 58 11.85 -0.86 -10.71
C SER A 58 12.86 0.25 -10.41
N ASP A 59 13.15 1.12 -11.39
CA ASP A 59 13.98 2.31 -11.19
C ASP A 59 13.30 3.30 -10.21
N LEU A 60 11.99 3.47 -10.33
CA LEU A 60 11.21 4.26 -9.37
C LEU A 60 11.21 3.63 -7.97
N CYS A 61 11.08 2.31 -7.86
CA CYS A 61 11.19 1.59 -6.60
C CYS A 61 12.56 1.78 -5.93
N THR A 62 13.64 1.73 -6.70
CA THR A 62 15.00 2.00 -6.21
C THR A 62 15.13 3.42 -5.68
N ARG A 63 14.61 4.42 -6.41
CA ARG A 63 14.61 5.81 -5.96
C ARG A 63 13.80 5.99 -4.67
N LEU A 64 12.63 5.38 -4.59
CA LEU A 64 11.79 5.42 -3.40
C LEU A 64 12.51 4.77 -2.20
N GLY A 65 13.16 3.64 -2.42
CA GLY A 65 14.00 2.95 -1.44
C GLY A 65 15.14 3.79 -0.89
N ASN A 66 15.80 4.56 -1.74
CA ASN A 66 16.87 5.48 -1.33
C ASN A 66 16.37 6.62 -0.44
N ILE A 67 15.08 6.95 -0.50
CA ILE A 67 14.46 8.04 0.28
C ILE A 67 13.86 7.49 1.58
N ASP A 68 13.05 6.43 1.47
CA ASP A 68 12.19 5.92 2.56
C ASP A 68 12.68 4.60 3.18
N GLY A 69 13.79 4.04 2.68
CA GLY A 69 14.45 2.87 3.25
C GLY A 69 14.22 1.56 2.49
N ALA A 70 15.00 0.54 2.87
CA ALA A 70 15.04 -0.74 2.19
C ALA A 70 13.71 -1.52 2.25
N GLU A 71 12.92 -1.37 3.33
CA GLU A 71 11.62 -2.05 3.42
C GLU A 71 10.62 -1.50 2.39
N VAL A 72 10.68 -0.19 2.10
CA VAL A 72 9.82 0.45 1.09
C VAL A 72 10.26 0.03 -0.31
N HIS A 73 11.58 -0.05 -0.56
CA HIS A 73 12.10 -0.63 -1.80
C HIS A 73 11.54 -2.04 -2.00
N GLN A 74 11.72 -2.92 -1.02
CA GLN A 74 11.29 -4.31 -1.14
C GLN A 74 9.79 -4.44 -1.38
N ALA A 75 8.98 -3.64 -0.67
CA ALA A 75 7.53 -3.62 -0.87
C ALA A 75 7.15 -3.15 -2.29
N CYS A 76 7.83 -2.13 -2.80
CA CYS A 76 7.64 -1.62 -4.16
C CYS A 76 8.03 -2.64 -5.22
N ASP A 77 9.22 -3.24 -5.14
CA ASP A 77 9.68 -4.24 -6.11
C ASP A 77 8.77 -5.47 -6.11
N SER A 78 8.35 -5.93 -4.93
CA SER A 78 7.43 -7.07 -4.81
C SER A 78 6.08 -6.78 -5.46
N LEU A 79 5.58 -5.55 -5.30
CA LEU A 79 4.35 -5.10 -5.95
C LEU A 79 4.48 -5.13 -7.47
N VAL A 80 5.56 -4.56 -8.02
CA VAL A 80 5.78 -4.51 -9.46
C VAL A 80 5.89 -5.93 -10.02
N GLN A 81 6.74 -6.77 -9.44
CA GLN A 81 6.97 -8.12 -9.93
C GLN A 81 5.71 -8.99 -9.89
N ALA A 82 4.89 -8.86 -8.86
CA ALA A 82 3.69 -9.67 -8.70
C ALA A 82 2.52 -9.23 -9.59
N ASN A 83 2.51 -7.99 -10.08
CA ASN A 83 1.32 -7.38 -10.71
C ASN A 83 1.59 -6.75 -12.08
N ILE A 84 2.81 -6.82 -12.60
CA ILE A 84 3.24 -6.16 -13.85
C ILE A 84 2.29 -6.38 -15.03
N ASP A 85 1.85 -7.61 -15.30
CA ASP A 85 0.96 -7.94 -16.41
C ASP A 85 -0.35 -7.12 -16.32
N GLN A 86 -0.92 -7.04 -15.11
CA GLN A 86 -2.16 -6.30 -14.87
C GLN A 86 -1.93 -4.78 -14.87
N ILE A 87 -0.81 -4.31 -14.28
CA ILE A 87 -0.42 -2.90 -14.30
C ILE A 87 -0.27 -2.43 -15.75
N TYR A 88 0.43 -3.19 -16.58
CA TYR A 88 0.61 -2.89 -18.00
C TYR A 88 -0.73 -2.85 -18.73
N ALA A 89 -1.56 -3.87 -18.53
CA ALA A 89 -2.88 -3.94 -19.15
C ALA A 89 -3.82 -2.79 -18.74
N ASP A 90 -3.72 -2.30 -17.51
CA ASP A 90 -4.56 -1.20 -16.98
C ASP A 90 -4.07 0.16 -17.48
N LEU A 91 -2.77 0.42 -17.38
CA LEU A 91 -2.19 1.71 -17.77
C LEU A 91 -2.26 1.94 -19.29
N THR A 92 -2.08 0.90 -20.10
CA THR A 92 -2.26 1.00 -21.56
C THR A 92 -3.71 1.24 -21.99
N LYS A 93 -4.69 0.93 -21.12
CA LYS A 93 -6.11 1.31 -21.30
C LYS A 93 -6.44 2.69 -20.75
N GLY A 94 -5.45 3.42 -20.24
CA GLY A 94 -5.62 4.76 -19.68
C GLY A 94 -6.25 4.77 -18.28
N MET A 95 -6.16 3.67 -17.53
CA MET A 95 -6.60 3.66 -16.13
C MET A 95 -5.68 4.54 -15.27
N SER A 96 -6.26 5.15 -14.24
CA SER A 96 -5.48 5.95 -13.28
C SER A 96 -4.65 5.05 -12.37
N ALA A 97 -3.63 5.63 -11.72
CA ALA A 97 -2.84 4.92 -10.70
C ALA A 97 -3.72 4.33 -9.59
N ILE A 98 -4.66 5.11 -9.04
CA ILE A 98 -5.52 4.65 -7.93
C ILE A 98 -6.48 3.54 -8.39
N ASP A 99 -7.06 3.64 -9.58
CA ASP A 99 -7.96 2.61 -10.11
C ASP A 99 -7.22 1.31 -10.38
N THR A 100 -6.00 1.41 -10.93
CA THR A 100 -5.10 0.27 -11.11
C THR A 100 -4.78 -0.38 -9.77
N CYS A 101 -4.41 0.40 -8.76
CA CYS A 101 -4.11 -0.09 -7.41
C CYS A 101 -5.33 -0.73 -6.71
N ILE A 102 -6.54 -0.28 -7.00
CA ILE A 102 -7.78 -0.93 -6.56
C ILE A 102 -7.97 -2.26 -7.31
N ASN A 103 -7.72 -2.28 -8.62
CA ASN A 103 -7.90 -3.46 -9.46
C ASN A 103 -6.97 -4.61 -9.06
N ILE A 104 -5.71 -4.31 -8.71
CA ILE A 104 -4.75 -5.29 -8.17
C ILE A 104 -4.91 -5.51 -6.65
N GLN A 105 -6.01 -5.02 -6.06
CA GLN A 105 -6.42 -5.26 -4.67
C GLN A 105 -5.47 -4.71 -3.59
N LEU A 106 -4.60 -3.78 -3.93
CA LEU A 106 -3.72 -3.11 -2.97
C LEU A 106 -4.40 -1.92 -2.29
N CYS A 107 -5.36 -1.30 -2.97
CA CYS A 107 -6.22 -0.26 -2.43
C CYS A 107 -7.67 -0.75 -2.31
N LYS A 108 -8.36 -0.27 -1.28
CA LYS A 108 -9.82 -0.49 -1.16
C LYS A 108 -10.55 0.54 -2.02
N SER A 109 -11.58 0.09 -2.73
CA SER A 109 -12.49 1.01 -3.41
C SER A 109 -13.12 1.97 -2.39
N PRO A 110 -13.23 3.28 -2.70
CA PRO A 110 -13.95 4.22 -1.86
C PRO A 110 -15.37 3.71 -1.64
N GLN A 111 -15.73 3.39 -0.39
CA GLN A 111 -17.11 3.08 -0.06
C GLN A 111 -17.97 4.29 -0.45
N PRO A 112 -19.11 4.11 -1.16
CA PRO A 112 -20.04 5.20 -1.36
C PRO A 112 -20.39 5.72 0.02
N ARG A 113 -20.07 7.00 0.29
CA ARG A 113 -20.44 7.63 1.56
C ARG A 113 -21.96 7.53 1.66
N VAL A 114 -22.46 6.64 2.49
CA VAL A 114 -23.84 6.69 2.94
C VAL A 114 -23.95 8.03 3.66
N ARG A 115 -24.46 9.05 2.97
CA ARG A 115 -24.87 10.30 3.63
C ARG A 115 -25.83 9.84 4.71
N SER A 116 -25.44 9.97 5.97
CA SER A 116 -26.38 9.89 7.08
C SER A 116 -27.39 11.00 6.84
N VAL A 117 -28.50 10.66 6.16
CA VAL A 117 -29.66 11.51 6.11
C VAL A 117 -30.17 11.48 7.54
N ASN A 118 -29.94 12.55 8.28
CA ASN A 118 -30.55 12.72 9.60
C ASN A 118 -32.06 12.57 9.41
N ASN A 119 -32.64 11.48 9.93
CA ASN A 119 -34.05 11.13 9.83
C ASN A 119 -35.02 12.17 10.43
N ARG A 120 -34.53 13.30 10.95
CA ARG A 120 -35.34 14.41 11.48
C ARG A 120 -35.89 15.36 10.40
N LEU A 121 -35.46 15.26 9.14
CA LEU A 121 -35.97 16.10 8.03
C LEU A 121 -36.93 15.37 7.09
N ILE A 122 -37.19 14.07 7.29
CA ILE A 122 -38.10 13.29 6.41
C ILE A 122 -39.57 13.40 6.87
N GLU A 123 -39.84 13.76 8.12
CA GLU A 123 -41.21 13.90 8.63
C GLU A 123 -41.91 15.20 8.19
N THR A 124 -41.17 16.24 7.77
CA THR A 124 -41.79 17.50 7.32
C THR A 124 -42.18 17.52 5.84
N ALA A 125 -41.88 16.46 5.08
CA ALA A 125 -42.17 16.38 3.63
C ALA A 125 -43.35 15.44 3.29
N LYS A 126 -44.04 14.86 4.29
CA LYS A 126 -45.21 13.98 4.09
C LYS A 126 -46.56 14.62 4.44
N THR A 127 -46.59 15.93 4.65
CA THR A 127 -47.84 16.66 4.93
C THR A 127 -48.02 17.83 3.98
N GLN A 128 -48.16 17.52 2.69
CA GLN A 128 -48.95 18.30 1.73
C GLN A 128 -49.73 17.32 0.86
#